data_AF-A0A6G9NDG9-F1
#
_entry.id   AF-A0A6G9NDG9-F1
#
_cell.length_a   1.000
_cell.length_b   1.000
_cell.length_c   1.000
_cell.angle_alpha   90.00
_cell.angle_beta   90.00
_cell.angle_gamma   90.00
#
_symmetry.space_group_name_H-M   'P 1'
#
loop_
_entity.id
_entity.type
_entity.pdbx_description
1 polymer ?
#
loop_
_entity_poly.entity_id
_entity_poly.type
_entity_poly.pdbx_seq_one_letter_code
_entity_poly.pdbx_strand_id
1 'polypeptide(L)'
;MSDAKQPGGKAFWRKVAVPAMFGGVFGFATAFALGSFADGRWVGGLSTSAEIALIGGGLYVMIALMTLIGTLNPKAGARYLNVEDAGELAEMRTVLVNSCIAMALWGAALVALALAAPGPVPAPLALASALVGLLGGAVFAWRSWKLSDELMAAVTTEANSLTALLAFAVLGGWGMLAHLGYLAGPQPLDLLTGLYALSLLATFVTVARRGMMRLG
;
A
#
# COMPACT_ATOMS: atom_id res chain seq x y z
N MET A 1 -14.92 41.69 -3.54
CA MET A 1 -15.88 40.61 -3.83
C MET A 1 -15.17 39.59 -4.69
N SER A 2 -15.25 38.33 -4.28
CA SER A 2 -14.43 37.20 -4.73
C SER A 2 -14.94 36.59 -6.04
N ASP A 3 -14.11 36.55 -7.07
CA ASP A 3 -14.29 35.64 -8.21
C ASP A 3 -13.54 34.33 -7.96
N ALA A 4 -14.10 33.48 -7.10
CA ALA A 4 -13.69 32.10 -6.97
C ALA A 4 -14.38 31.28 -8.08
N LYS A 5 -13.65 31.04 -9.17
CA LYS A 5 -14.08 30.17 -10.27
C LYS A 5 -14.26 28.74 -9.73
N GLN A 6 -15.51 28.30 -9.57
CA GLN A 6 -15.83 26.92 -9.18
C GLN A 6 -15.19 25.93 -10.19
N PRO A 7 -14.41 24.94 -9.75
CA PRO A 7 -13.86 23.94 -10.66
C PRO A 7 -15.01 23.04 -11.14
N GLY A 8 -15.28 23.05 -12.44
CA GLY A 8 -16.37 22.30 -13.05
C GLY A 8 -16.27 20.79 -12.78
N GLY A 9 -17.37 20.17 -12.34
CA GLY A 9 -17.44 18.78 -11.90
C GLY A 9 -16.98 17.72 -12.92
N LYS A 10 -16.91 18.05 -14.21
CA LYS A 10 -16.33 17.18 -15.25
C LYS A 10 -14.82 16.96 -15.12
N ALA A 11 -14.07 17.96 -14.66
CA ALA A 11 -12.63 17.85 -14.47
C ALA A 11 -12.30 16.99 -13.25
N PHE A 12 -13.05 17.14 -12.15
CA PHE A 12 -12.90 16.33 -10.94
C PHE A 12 -13.19 14.85 -11.21
N TRP A 13 -14.30 14.53 -11.90
CA TRP A 13 -14.64 13.16 -12.26
C TRP A 13 -13.59 12.52 -13.17
N ARG A 14 -13.09 13.24 -14.18
CA ARG A 14 -12.03 12.71 -15.05
C ARG A 14 -10.70 12.55 -14.29
N LYS A 15 -10.42 13.35 -13.26
CA LYS A 15 -9.18 13.31 -12.48
C LYS A 15 -9.20 12.33 -11.31
N VAL A 16 -10.38 11.91 -10.85
CA VAL A 16 -10.55 10.82 -9.88
C VAL A 16 -10.79 9.50 -10.62
N ALA A 17 -11.64 9.50 -11.64
CA ALA A 17 -11.96 8.31 -12.41
C ALA A 17 -10.79 7.84 -13.28
N VAL A 18 -9.87 8.70 -13.73
CA VAL A 18 -8.69 8.24 -14.50
C VAL A 18 -7.69 7.52 -13.59
N PRO A 19 -7.24 8.03 -12.43
CA PRO A 19 -6.43 7.26 -11.49
C PRO A 19 -7.17 6.06 -10.90
N ALA A 20 -8.49 6.15 -10.66
CA ALA A 20 -9.28 4.99 -10.23
C ALA A 20 -9.47 3.96 -11.36
N MET A 21 -9.54 4.38 -12.62
CA MET A 21 -9.48 3.47 -13.77
C MET A 21 -8.08 2.92 -13.94
N PHE A 22 -7.01 3.69 -13.75
CA PHE A 22 -5.65 3.16 -13.81
C PHE A 22 -5.44 2.17 -12.68
N GLY A 23 -5.81 2.48 -11.45
CA GLY A 23 -5.81 1.55 -10.33
C GLY A 23 -6.73 0.36 -10.54
N GLY A 24 -7.88 0.55 -11.18
CA GLY A 24 -8.84 -0.51 -11.53
C GLY A 24 -8.37 -1.40 -12.68
N VAL A 25 -7.73 -0.83 -13.71
CA VAL A 25 -7.14 -1.54 -14.86
C VAL A 25 -5.86 -2.23 -14.43
N PHE A 26 -5.04 -1.61 -13.58
CA PHE A 26 -3.85 -2.25 -13.03
C PHE A 26 -4.27 -3.33 -12.03
N GLY A 27 -5.23 -3.05 -11.16
CA GLY A 27 -5.83 -4.04 -10.26
C GLY A 27 -6.45 -5.21 -11.03
N PHE A 28 -7.16 -4.93 -12.11
CA PHE A 28 -7.72 -5.94 -13.01
C PHE A 28 -6.63 -6.69 -13.79
N ALA A 29 -5.61 -6.02 -14.32
CA ALA A 29 -4.52 -6.65 -15.05
C ALA A 29 -3.64 -7.49 -14.13
N THR A 30 -3.41 -7.05 -12.89
CA THR A 30 -2.76 -7.84 -11.84
C THR A 30 -3.63 -9.03 -11.46
N ALA A 31 -4.93 -8.84 -11.23
CA ALA A 31 -5.86 -9.94 -10.94
C ALA A 31 -6.01 -10.92 -12.11
N PHE A 32 -5.99 -10.45 -13.36
CA PHE A 32 -6.09 -11.26 -14.57
C PHE A 32 -4.79 -12.00 -14.85
N ALA A 33 -3.63 -11.33 -14.74
CA ALA A 33 -2.33 -11.98 -14.86
C ALA A 33 -2.17 -13.04 -13.76
N LEU A 34 -2.53 -12.73 -12.52
CA LEU A 34 -2.49 -13.69 -11.42
C LEU A 34 -3.51 -14.80 -11.57
N GLY A 35 -4.73 -14.53 -12.05
CA GLY A 35 -5.72 -15.55 -12.38
C GLY A 35 -5.22 -16.49 -13.49
N SER A 36 -4.58 -15.95 -14.52
CA SER A 36 -3.93 -16.76 -15.56
C SER A 36 -2.70 -17.53 -15.06
N PHE A 37 -2.01 -17.02 -14.04
CA PHE A 37 -0.90 -17.70 -13.35
C PHE A 37 -1.40 -18.79 -12.37
N ALA A 38 -2.58 -18.61 -11.76
CA ALA A 38 -3.24 -19.55 -10.85
C ALA A 38 -3.96 -20.68 -11.61
N ASP A 39 -4.56 -20.38 -12.76
CA ASP A 39 -5.07 -21.36 -13.74
C ASP A 39 -3.92 -22.07 -14.48
N GLY A 40 -2.74 -21.45 -14.48
CA GLY A 40 -1.50 -22.00 -15.01
C GLY A 40 -0.91 -23.11 -14.12
N ARG A 41 -0.37 -24.13 -14.78
CA ARG A 41 0.26 -25.37 -14.25
C ARG A 41 1.43 -25.19 -13.25
N TRP A 42 1.69 -23.98 -12.75
CA TRP A 42 2.85 -23.62 -11.90
C TRP A 42 2.47 -23.28 -10.44
N VAL A 43 1.27 -22.75 -10.18
CA VAL A 43 0.80 -22.36 -8.82
C VAL A 43 -0.70 -22.64 -8.65
N GLY A 44 -1.15 -23.83 -9.07
CA GLY A 44 -2.55 -24.24 -8.90
C GLY A 44 -2.89 -24.52 -7.42
N GLY A 45 -4.04 -24.03 -6.94
CA GLY A 45 -4.58 -24.39 -5.63
C GLY A 45 -4.32 -23.40 -4.48
N LEU A 46 -4.03 -22.14 -4.78
CA LEU A 46 -4.03 -21.09 -3.75
C LEU A 46 -5.45 -20.85 -3.21
N SER A 47 -5.54 -20.51 -1.92
CA SER A 47 -6.81 -20.06 -1.35
C SER A 47 -7.12 -18.62 -1.75
N THR A 48 -8.39 -18.22 -1.71
CA THR A 48 -8.79 -16.83 -1.99
C THR A 48 -8.05 -15.81 -1.12
N SER A 49 -7.82 -16.13 0.16
CA SER A 49 -7.01 -15.28 1.06
C SER A 49 -5.57 -15.13 0.59
N ALA A 50 -4.97 -16.20 0.06
CA ALA A 50 -3.61 -16.16 -0.50
C ALA A 50 -3.55 -15.33 -1.78
N GLU A 51 -4.55 -15.42 -2.66
CA GLU A 51 -4.65 -14.58 -3.86
C GLU A 51 -4.76 -13.10 -3.50
N ILE A 52 -5.63 -12.74 -2.55
CA ILE A 52 -5.80 -11.36 -2.09
C ILE A 52 -4.51 -10.83 -1.46
N ALA A 53 -3.83 -11.64 -0.64
CA ALA A 53 -2.55 -11.29 -0.03
C ALA A 53 -1.44 -11.10 -1.07
N LEU A 54 -1.40 -11.93 -2.12
CA LEU A 54 -0.45 -11.82 -3.21
C LEU A 54 -0.64 -10.51 -3.98
N ILE A 55 -1.89 -10.13 -4.26
CA ILE A 55 -2.22 -8.84 -4.88
C ILE A 55 -1.80 -7.68 -3.97
N GLY A 56 -2.18 -7.73 -2.68
CA GLY A 56 -1.86 -6.67 -1.72
C GLY A 56 -0.35 -6.49 -1.55
N GLY A 57 0.40 -7.58 -1.36
CA GLY A 57 1.85 -7.55 -1.23
C GLY A 57 2.54 -7.10 -2.52
N GLY A 58 2.06 -7.58 -3.67
CA GLY A 58 2.56 -7.18 -4.98
C GLY A 58 2.38 -5.68 -5.25
N LEU A 59 1.24 -5.10 -4.88
CA LEU A 59 0.99 -3.66 -4.98
C LEU A 59 1.98 -2.85 -4.14
N TYR A 60 2.28 -3.29 -2.91
CA TYR A 60 3.29 -2.65 -2.06
C TYR A 60 4.68 -2.65 -2.71
N VAL A 61 5.12 -3.82 -3.22
CA VAL A 61 6.41 -3.95 -3.89
C VAL A 61 6.46 -3.06 -5.14
N MET A 62 5.39 -3.06 -5.94
CA MET A 62 5.31 -2.24 -7.14
C MET A 62 5.39 -0.74 -6.83
N ILE A 63 4.57 -0.27 -5.88
CA ILE A 63 4.59 1.14 -5.46
C ILE A 63 5.98 1.53 -4.96
N ALA A 64 6.59 0.67 -4.14
CA ALA A 64 7.94 0.90 -3.61
C ALA A 64 8.97 1.01 -4.73
N LEU A 65 8.96 0.11 -5.70
CA LEU A 65 9.92 0.12 -6.82
C LEU A 65 9.75 1.36 -7.71
N MET A 66 8.50 1.69 -8.08
CA MET A 66 8.22 2.87 -8.91
C MET A 66 8.62 4.17 -8.21
N THR A 67 8.31 4.28 -6.92
CA THR A 67 8.68 5.44 -6.10
C THR A 67 10.19 5.51 -5.91
N LEU A 68 10.86 4.37 -5.70
CA LEU A 68 12.31 4.31 -5.54
C LEU A 68 13.04 4.76 -6.81
N ILE A 69 12.59 4.32 -7.99
CA ILE A 69 13.17 4.75 -9.27
C ILE A 69 13.06 6.28 -9.42
N GLY A 70 11.89 6.86 -9.12
CA GLY A 70 11.71 8.31 -9.13
C GLY A 70 12.60 9.03 -8.12
N THR A 71 12.73 8.47 -6.91
CA THR A 71 13.52 9.05 -5.82
C THR A 71 15.03 9.01 -6.11
N LEU A 72 15.52 7.99 -6.82
CA LEU A 72 16.95 7.85 -7.13
C LEU A 72 17.45 8.81 -8.21
N ASN A 73 16.56 9.32 -9.06
CA ASN A 73 16.88 10.31 -10.08
C ASN A 73 15.97 11.54 -9.93
N PRO A 74 16.33 12.55 -9.13
CA PRO A 74 15.46 13.69 -8.84
C PRO A 74 14.95 14.46 -10.05
N LYS A 75 15.75 14.54 -11.13
CA LYS A 75 15.35 15.23 -12.36
C LYS A 75 14.27 14.48 -13.13
N ALA A 76 14.38 13.16 -13.23
CA ALA A 76 13.34 12.33 -13.86
C ALA A 76 12.15 12.10 -12.91
N GLY A 77 12.44 11.98 -11.61
CA GLY A 77 11.51 11.79 -10.51
C GLY A 77 10.56 12.95 -10.32
N ALA A 78 11.03 14.19 -10.37
CA ALA A 78 10.16 15.37 -10.24
C ALA A 78 9.03 15.36 -11.29
N ARG A 79 9.35 14.96 -12.53
CA ARG A 79 8.36 14.83 -13.61
C ARG A 79 7.44 13.62 -13.45
N TYR A 80 7.97 12.49 -12.98
CA TYR A 80 7.20 11.24 -12.84
C TYR A 80 6.31 11.24 -11.59
N LEU A 81 6.86 11.68 -10.46
CA LEU A 81 6.19 11.79 -9.16
C LEU A 81 5.40 13.11 -9.02
N ASN A 82 5.41 13.96 -10.05
CA ASN A 82 4.69 15.24 -10.11
C ASN A 82 5.02 16.16 -8.91
N VAL A 83 6.31 16.27 -8.59
CA VAL A 83 6.83 17.16 -7.54
C VAL A 83 7.20 18.49 -8.18
N GLU A 84 6.85 19.60 -7.52
CA GLU A 84 7.06 20.95 -8.06
C GLU A 84 8.54 21.30 -8.21
N ASP A 85 9.37 20.88 -7.25
CA ASP A 85 10.79 21.14 -7.23
C ASP A 85 11.61 19.85 -7.07
N ALA A 86 12.54 19.62 -7.99
CA ALA A 86 13.51 18.52 -7.90
C ALA A 86 14.48 18.70 -6.72
N GLY A 87 14.67 19.93 -6.23
CA GLY A 87 15.43 20.24 -5.03
C GLY A 87 14.81 19.62 -3.78
N GLU A 88 13.51 19.77 -3.59
CA GLU A 88 12.77 19.15 -2.48
C GLU A 88 12.90 17.61 -2.51
N LEU A 89 12.83 17.00 -3.70
CA LEU A 89 13.02 15.55 -3.83
C LEU A 89 14.44 15.11 -3.45
N ALA A 90 15.45 15.94 -3.73
CA ALA A 90 16.83 15.66 -3.35
C ALA A 90 17.03 15.75 -1.83
N GLU A 91 16.38 16.71 -1.17
CA GLU A 91 16.41 16.87 0.29
C GLU A 91 15.67 15.73 1.00
N MET A 92 14.49 15.35 0.51
CA MET A 92 13.68 14.25 1.07
C MET A 92 14.16 12.86 0.65
N ARG A 93 15.19 12.75 -0.19
CA ARG A 93 15.66 11.48 -0.77
C ARG A 93 15.86 10.39 0.27
N THR A 94 16.52 10.71 1.38
CA THR A 94 16.82 9.71 2.42
C THR A 94 15.55 9.21 3.12
N VAL A 95 14.59 10.10 3.37
CA VAL A 95 13.27 9.75 3.94
C VAL A 95 12.51 8.83 2.98
N LEU A 96 12.44 9.22 1.70
CA LEU A 96 11.72 8.48 0.67
C LEU A 96 12.34 7.11 0.38
N VAL A 97 13.68 7.00 0.32
CA VAL A 97 14.36 5.72 0.15
C VAL A 97 14.07 4.78 1.31
N ASN A 98 14.15 5.26 2.56
CA ASN A 98 13.81 4.44 3.72
C ASN A 98 12.34 3.98 3.69
N SER A 99 11.41 4.85 3.30
CA SER A 99 10.00 4.49 3.12
C SER A 99 9.80 3.44 2.03
N CYS A 100 10.48 3.58 0.88
CA CYS A 100 10.41 2.60 -0.20
C CYS A 100 10.96 1.23 0.22
N ILE A 101 12.09 1.21 0.95
CA ILE A 101 12.66 -0.04 1.46
C ILE A 101 11.68 -0.70 2.45
N ALA A 102 11.07 0.07 3.36
CA ALA A 102 10.08 -0.46 4.30
C ALA A 102 8.88 -1.08 3.57
N MET A 103 8.30 -0.35 2.61
CA MET A 103 7.17 -0.83 1.81
C MET A 103 7.52 -2.08 0.99
N ALA A 104 8.71 -2.13 0.38
CA ALA A 104 9.17 -3.30 -0.36
C ALA A 104 9.34 -4.53 0.54
N LEU A 105 9.92 -4.35 1.73
CA LEU A 105 10.11 -5.43 2.71
C LEU A 105 8.78 -5.98 3.25
N TRP A 106 7.84 -5.10 3.57
CA TRP A 106 6.50 -5.50 3.99
C TRP A 106 5.73 -6.19 2.86
N GLY A 107 5.74 -5.62 1.66
CA GLY A 107 5.10 -6.24 0.50
C GLY A 107 5.67 -7.62 0.18
N ALA A 108 7.00 -7.75 0.18
CA ALA A 108 7.68 -9.03 -0.04
C ALA A 108 7.38 -10.07 1.06
N ALA A 109 7.29 -9.63 2.33
CA ALA A 109 6.84 -10.49 3.43
C ALA A 109 5.43 -11.04 3.18
N LEU A 110 4.49 -10.19 2.76
CA LEU A 110 3.12 -10.61 2.49
C LEU A 110 3.03 -11.55 1.28
N VAL A 111 3.81 -11.29 0.22
CA VAL A 111 3.93 -12.19 -0.94
C VAL A 111 4.51 -13.55 -0.52
N ALA A 112 5.55 -13.58 0.31
CA ALA A 112 6.15 -14.82 0.78
C ALA A 112 5.16 -15.66 1.62
N LEU A 113 4.34 -15.01 2.44
CA LEU A 113 3.26 -15.65 3.19
C LEU A 113 2.12 -16.15 2.29
N ALA A 114 1.76 -15.37 1.27
CA ALA A 114 0.75 -15.77 0.28
C ALA A 114 1.15 -17.01 -0.51
N LEU A 115 2.45 -17.14 -0.81
CA LEU A 115 3.01 -18.29 -1.53
C LEU A 115 3.40 -19.45 -0.61
N ALA A 116 3.16 -19.35 0.69
CA ALA A 116 3.42 -20.43 1.64
C ALA A 116 2.53 -21.66 1.37
N ALA A 117 2.96 -22.84 1.84
CA ALA A 117 2.25 -24.11 1.68
C ALA A 117 0.71 -23.97 1.84
N PRO A 118 -0.10 -24.47 0.88
CA PRO A 118 0.23 -25.39 -0.21
C PRO A 118 0.94 -24.76 -1.42
N GLY A 119 1.29 -23.48 -1.37
CA GLY A 119 2.08 -22.80 -2.40
C GLY A 119 3.54 -23.25 -2.50
N PRO A 120 4.30 -22.67 -3.46
CA PRO A 120 5.66 -23.10 -3.81
C PRO A 120 6.72 -22.75 -2.75
N VAL A 121 6.40 -21.90 -1.77
CA VAL A 121 7.33 -21.48 -0.72
C VAL A 121 7.19 -22.37 0.52
N PRO A 122 8.25 -23.04 0.99
CA PRO A 122 8.21 -23.82 2.22
C PRO A 122 7.83 -22.94 3.43
N ALA A 123 6.98 -23.45 4.31
CA ALA A 123 6.48 -22.68 5.47
C ALA A 123 7.59 -22.05 6.35
N PRO A 124 8.71 -22.74 6.66
CA PRO A 124 9.81 -22.12 7.43
C PRO A 124 10.45 -20.94 6.70
N LEU A 125 10.59 -21.03 5.38
CA LEU A 125 11.15 -19.96 4.56
C LEU A 125 10.19 -18.77 4.49
N ALA A 126 8.89 -19.03 4.29
CA ALA A 126 7.86 -17.99 4.31
C ALA A 126 7.85 -17.24 5.66
N LEU A 127 7.90 -17.96 6.77
CA LEU A 127 7.97 -17.37 8.10
C LEU A 127 9.25 -16.54 8.31
N ALA A 128 10.41 -17.07 7.92
CA ALA A 128 11.67 -16.34 8.02
C ALA A 128 11.65 -15.04 7.18
N SER A 129 11.19 -15.12 5.93
CA SER A 129 11.00 -13.96 5.06
C SER A 129 10.02 -12.95 5.64
N ALA A 130 8.91 -13.42 6.23
CA ALA A 130 7.93 -12.56 6.87
C ALA A 130 8.51 -11.81 8.08
N LEU A 131 9.24 -12.51 8.95
CA LEU A 131 9.88 -11.91 10.11
C LEU A 131 10.95 -10.90 9.71
N VAL A 132 11.81 -11.25 8.75
CA VAL A 132 12.84 -10.34 8.22
C VAL A 132 12.19 -9.11 7.58
N GLY A 133 11.15 -9.30 6.77
CA GLY A 133 10.46 -8.20 6.10
C GLY A 133 9.71 -7.29 7.08
N LEU A 134 9.02 -7.85 8.08
CA LEU A 134 8.33 -7.08 9.11
C LEU A 134 9.30 -6.29 9.98
N LEU A 135 10.30 -6.96 10.58
CA LEU A 135 11.27 -6.32 11.47
C LEU A 135 12.16 -5.35 10.71
N GLY A 136 12.67 -5.74 9.54
CA GLY A 136 13.47 -4.89 8.67
C GLY A 136 12.68 -3.67 8.22
N GLY A 137 11.45 -3.88 7.74
CA GLY A 137 10.59 -2.77 7.32
C GLY A 137 10.26 -1.81 8.47
N ALA A 138 10.04 -2.32 9.69
CA ALA A 138 9.86 -1.48 10.87
C ALA A 138 11.10 -0.63 11.19
N VAL A 139 12.31 -1.18 11.07
CA VAL A 139 13.56 -0.43 11.24
C VAL A 139 13.67 0.70 10.22
N PHE A 140 13.39 0.43 8.95
CA PHE A 140 13.44 1.44 7.89
C PHE A 140 12.32 2.49 8.02
N ALA A 141 11.11 2.10 8.39
CA ALA A 141 10.01 3.01 8.68
C ALA A 141 10.35 3.94 9.86
N TRP A 142 10.95 3.40 10.92
CA TRP A 142 11.40 4.21 12.06
C TRP A 142 12.52 5.19 11.69
N ARG A 143 13.48 4.77 10.86
CA ARG A 143 14.50 5.68 10.31
C ARG A 143 13.88 6.78 9.47
N SER A 144 12.91 6.45 8.63
CA SER A 144 12.16 7.43 7.84
C SER A 144 11.45 8.45 8.72
N TRP A 145 10.76 7.98 9.76
CA TRP A 145 10.05 8.84 10.70
C TRP A 145 10.98 9.79 11.46
N LYS A 146 12.15 9.31 11.91
CA LYS A 146 13.17 10.15 12.57
C LYS A 146 13.74 11.27 11.70
N LEU A 147 13.73 11.07 10.39
CA LEU A 147 14.24 12.03 9.41
C LEU A 147 13.12 12.92 8.84
N SER A 148 11.87 12.70 9.25
CA SER A 148 10.73 13.48 8.79
C SER A 148 10.69 14.84 9.50
N ASP A 149 10.29 15.88 8.79
CA ASP A 149 9.97 17.17 9.39
C ASP A 149 8.66 17.11 10.20
N GLU A 150 8.30 18.24 10.84
CA GLU A 150 7.11 18.32 11.68
C GLU A 150 5.81 18.00 10.91
N LEU A 151 5.72 18.43 9.65
CA LEU A 151 4.55 18.21 8.82
C LEU A 151 4.39 16.71 8.49
N MET A 152 5.45 16.07 8.00
CA MET A 152 5.47 14.66 7.64
C MET A 152 5.29 13.74 8.85
N ALA A 153 5.86 14.11 10.00
CA ALA A 153 5.64 13.39 11.26
C ALA A 153 4.17 13.47 11.71
N ALA A 154 3.53 14.64 11.59
CA ALA A 154 2.12 14.83 11.91
C ALA A 154 1.21 14.04 10.96
N VAL A 155 1.48 14.09 9.64
CA VAL A 155 0.76 13.32 8.61
C VAL A 155 0.85 11.83 8.91
N THR A 156 2.06 11.33 9.18
CA THR A 156 2.31 9.92 9.49
C THR A 156 1.54 9.48 10.73
N THR A 157 1.56 10.30 11.79
CA THR A 157 0.84 10.02 13.03
C THR A 157 -0.67 9.97 12.81
N GLU A 158 -1.22 10.90 12.03
CA GLU A 158 -2.64 10.92 11.69
C GLU A 158 -3.04 9.71 10.84
N ALA A 159 -2.24 9.35 9.82
CA ALA A 159 -2.46 8.16 9.01
C ALA A 159 -2.41 6.86 9.84
N ASN A 160 -1.46 6.75 10.76
CA ASN A 160 -1.37 5.60 11.67
C ASN A 160 -2.57 5.54 12.64
N SER A 161 -3.02 6.68 13.15
CA SER A 161 -4.21 6.76 14.02
C SER A 161 -5.48 6.34 13.27
N LEU A 162 -5.65 6.82 12.03
CA LEU A 162 -6.77 6.43 11.17
C LEU A 162 -6.68 4.93 10.79
N THR A 163 -5.49 4.41 10.52
CA THR A 163 -5.26 2.97 10.28
C THR A 163 -5.76 2.14 11.45
N ALA A 164 -5.40 2.52 12.68
CA ALA A 164 -5.83 1.82 13.89
C ALA A 164 -7.36 1.85 14.06
N LEU A 165 -7.99 3.00 13.83
CA LEU A 165 -9.45 3.14 13.89
C LEU A 165 -10.16 2.29 12.82
N LEU A 166 -9.67 2.31 11.58
CA LEU A 166 -10.20 1.49 10.50
C LEU A 166 -9.99 -0.01 10.77
N ALA A 167 -8.82 -0.41 11.27
CA ALA A 167 -8.54 -1.79 11.63
C ALA A 167 -9.46 -2.29 12.73
N PHE A 168 -9.68 -1.48 13.77
CA PHE A 168 -10.64 -1.81 14.84
C PHE A 168 -12.06 -1.95 14.28
N ALA A 169 -12.51 -1.03 13.44
CA ALA A 169 -13.86 -1.07 12.86
C ALA A 169 -14.05 -2.27 11.92
N VAL A 170 -13.10 -2.51 11.01
CA VAL A 170 -13.23 -3.53 9.96
C VAL A 170 -12.84 -4.92 10.47
N LEU A 171 -11.63 -5.09 11.00
CA LEU A 171 -11.16 -6.40 11.47
C LEU A 171 -11.83 -6.78 12.80
N GLY A 172 -12.01 -5.82 13.70
CA GLY A 172 -12.76 -6.05 14.95
C GLY A 172 -14.24 -6.29 14.69
N GLY A 173 -14.86 -5.55 13.77
CA GLY A 173 -16.24 -5.78 13.34
C GLY A 173 -16.43 -7.15 12.68
N TRP A 174 -15.52 -7.55 11.78
CA TRP A 174 -15.52 -8.90 11.19
C TRP A 174 -15.36 -9.96 12.29
N GLY A 175 -14.38 -9.81 13.19
CA GLY A 175 -14.18 -10.73 14.31
C GLY A 175 -15.41 -10.87 15.21
N MET A 176 -16.12 -9.77 15.49
CA MET A 176 -17.37 -9.76 16.26
C MET A 176 -18.47 -10.54 15.55
N LEU A 177 -18.70 -10.27 14.27
CA LEU A 177 -19.73 -10.96 13.48
C LEU A 177 -19.42 -12.45 13.34
N ALA A 178 -18.15 -12.80 13.19
CA ALA A 178 -17.69 -14.20 13.15
C ALA A 178 -17.90 -14.91 14.49
N HIS A 179 -17.57 -14.25 15.61
CA HIS A 179 -17.77 -14.78 16.95
C HIS A 179 -19.25 -15.10 17.23
N LEU A 180 -20.15 -14.25 16.72
CA LEU A 180 -21.61 -14.43 16.85
C LEU A 180 -22.21 -15.40 15.82
N GLY A 181 -21.40 -15.96 14.92
CA GLY A 181 -21.84 -16.93 13.92
C GLY A 181 -22.60 -16.34 12.72
N TYR A 182 -22.55 -15.01 12.51
CA TYR A 182 -23.21 -14.37 11.36
C TYR A 182 -22.46 -14.56 10.04
N LEU A 183 -21.14 -14.76 10.09
CA LEU A 183 -20.28 -14.95 8.92
C LEU A 183 -19.02 -15.74 9.28
N ALA A 184 -18.30 -16.23 8.26
CA ALA A 184 -17.07 -16.98 8.48
C ALA A 184 -15.97 -16.10 9.09
N GLY A 185 -15.17 -16.68 9.99
CA GLY A 185 -14.04 -15.99 10.60
C GLY A 185 -12.97 -15.59 9.58
N PRO A 186 -12.29 -14.44 9.78
CA PRO A 186 -11.18 -14.06 8.92
C PRO A 186 -10.06 -15.10 9.04
N GLN A 187 -9.51 -15.51 7.90
CA GLN A 187 -8.30 -16.33 7.90
C GLN A 187 -7.14 -15.51 8.50
N PRO A 188 -6.13 -16.15 9.11
CA PRO A 188 -4.97 -15.44 9.65
C PRO A 188 -4.29 -14.52 8.63
N LEU A 189 -4.27 -14.92 7.36
CA LEU A 189 -3.71 -14.12 6.27
C LEU A 189 -4.58 -12.92 5.88
N ASP A 190 -5.90 -13.00 6.09
CA ASP A 190 -6.82 -11.87 5.86
C ASP A 190 -6.57 -10.75 6.86
N LEU A 191 -6.21 -11.08 8.09
CA LEU A 191 -5.86 -10.09 9.13
C LEU A 191 -4.61 -9.30 8.72
N LEU A 192 -3.56 -10.00 8.27
CA LEU A 192 -2.32 -9.36 7.81
C LEU A 192 -2.59 -8.48 6.59
N THR A 193 -3.30 -9.02 5.59
CA THR A 193 -3.61 -8.30 4.37
C THR A 193 -4.50 -7.08 4.63
N GLY A 194 -5.48 -7.22 5.55
CA GLY A 194 -6.36 -6.15 5.97
C GLY A 194 -5.60 -5.00 6.61
N LEU A 195 -4.64 -5.26 7.49
CA LEU A 195 -3.80 -4.20 8.08
C LEU A 195 -3.05 -3.39 7.01
N TYR A 196 -2.53 -4.07 5.99
CA TYR A 196 -1.80 -3.43 4.90
C TYR A 196 -2.74 -2.56 4.06
N ALA A 197 -3.86 -3.15 3.60
CA ALA A 197 -4.84 -2.43 2.79
C ALA A 197 -5.42 -1.20 3.51
N LEU A 198 -5.74 -1.34 4.80
CA LEU A 198 -6.27 -0.24 5.61
C LEU A 198 -5.23 0.85 5.86
N SER A 199 -3.94 0.49 5.98
CA SER A 199 -2.86 1.49 6.11
C SER A 199 -2.66 2.31 4.84
N LEU A 200 -2.74 1.69 3.66
CA LEU A 200 -2.76 2.42 2.39
C LEU A 200 -3.97 3.34 2.31
N LEU A 201 -5.17 2.83 2.59
CA LEU A 201 -6.39 3.62 2.56
C LEU A 201 -6.31 4.82 3.50
N ALA A 202 -5.87 4.60 4.74
CA ALA A 202 -5.69 5.66 5.72
C ALA A 202 -4.68 6.71 5.25
N THR A 203 -3.57 6.28 4.65
CA THR A 203 -2.55 7.19 4.09
C THR A 203 -3.15 8.06 2.99
N PHE A 204 -3.88 7.48 2.04
CA PHE A 204 -4.57 8.24 0.99
C PHE A 204 -5.59 9.23 1.58
N VAL A 205 -6.42 8.79 2.52
CA VAL A 205 -7.42 9.65 3.16
C VAL A 205 -6.76 10.82 3.89
N THR A 206 -5.72 10.57 4.69
CA THR A 206 -5.01 11.60 5.44
C THR A 206 -4.34 12.63 4.53
N VAL A 207 -3.65 12.15 3.48
CA VAL A 207 -3.00 13.03 2.50
C VAL A 207 -4.04 13.90 1.76
N ALA A 208 -5.21 13.33 1.43
CA ALA A 208 -6.29 14.05 0.76
C ALA A 208 -6.91 15.12 1.66
N ARG A 209 -7.18 14.79 2.94
CA ARG A 209 -7.78 15.73 3.91
C ARG A 209 -6.90 16.94 4.20
N ARG A 210 -5.58 16.78 4.07
CA ARG A 210 -4.59 17.86 4.23
C ARG A 210 -4.36 18.68 2.96
N GLY A 211 -5.07 18.39 1.87
CA GLY A 211 -4.94 19.15 0.61
C GLY A 211 -3.59 18.94 -0.09
N MET A 212 -2.81 17.93 0.31
CA MET A 212 -1.51 17.62 -0.30
C MET A 212 -1.65 16.93 -1.67
N MET A 213 -2.85 16.48 -2.01
CA MET A 213 -3.17 16.00 -3.36
C MET A 213 -3.50 17.20 -4.25
N ARG A 214 -2.56 17.59 -5.11
CA ARG A 214 -2.86 18.52 -6.20
C ARG A 214 -3.59 17.77 -7.30
N LEU A 215 -4.91 17.90 -7.33
CA LEU A 215 -5.72 17.55 -8.49
C LEU A 215 -5.62 18.68 -9.54
N GLY A 216 -4.39 18.91 -10.03
CA GLY A 216 -4.07 19.89 -11.08
C GLY A 216 -4.90 19.70 -12.33
#